data_AF-A0A7W1VZ03-F1
#
_entry.id   AF-A0A7W1VZ03-F1
#
_cell.length_a   1.000
_cell.length_b   1.000
_cell.length_c   1.000
_cell.angle_alpha   90.00
_cell.angle_beta   90.00
_cell.angle_gamma   90.00
#
_symmetry.space_group_name_H-M   'P 1'
#
loop_
_entity.id
_entity.type
_entity.pdbx_description
1 polymer ?
#
loop_
_entity_poly.entity_id
_entity_poly.type
_entity_poly.pdbx_seq_one_letter_code
_entity_poly.pdbx_strand_id
1 'polypeptide(L)'
;MKYSQPLGVLATIILMVSGFLHWAWYPDLQKYFTGFFSENDIYGKPGKVFLFLGVIAIVLFLAPRVWAKRGNIFLCAIIIAYAVKSFILFSGCYKGICPVKQPGIWLMLGSAILMLLFSLFPDTTVRASELPE
;
A
#
# COMPACT_ATOMS: atom_id res chain seq x y z
N MET A 1 19.70 -3.39 8.06
CA MET A 1 19.68 -4.69 7.35
C MET A 1 20.01 -4.42 5.89
N LYS A 2 21.04 -5.08 5.35
CA LYS A 2 21.62 -4.81 4.02
C LYS A 2 20.59 -4.84 2.86
N TYR A 3 19.43 -5.44 3.08
CA TYR A 3 18.34 -5.61 2.10
C TYR A 3 17.05 -4.85 2.42
N SER A 4 17.02 -3.98 3.44
CA SER A 4 15.81 -3.24 3.85
C SER A 4 15.20 -2.40 2.73
N GLN A 5 16.02 -1.68 1.96
CA GLN A 5 15.56 -0.80 0.88
C GLN A 5 14.98 -1.57 -0.33
N PRO A 6 15.66 -2.59 -0.91
CA PRO A 6 15.07 -3.37 -1.99
C PRO A 6 13.82 -4.16 -1.54
N LEU A 7 13.77 -4.63 -0.29
CA LEU A 7 12.56 -5.27 0.25
C LEU A 7 11.39 -4.29 0.41
N GLY A 8 11.66 -3.04 0.80
CA GLY A 8 10.65 -1.98 0.84
C GLY A 8 10.09 -1.64 -0.56
N VAL A 9 10.96 -1.56 -1.57
CA VAL A 9 10.54 -1.38 -2.97
C VAL A 9 9.71 -2.57 -3.44
N LEU A 10 10.15 -3.80 -3.18
CA LEU A 10 9.41 -5.01 -3.52
C LEU A 10 8.02 -5.02 -2.87
N ALA A 11 7.92 -4.70 -1.57
CA ALA A 11 6.65 -4.60 -0.87
C ALA A 11 5.72 -3.55 -1.49
N THR A 12 6.28 -2.43 -1.96
CA THR A 12 5.52 -1.38 -2.66
C THR A 12 4.99 -1.86 -4.01
N ILE A 13 5.79 -2.62 -4.76
CA ILE A 13 5.36 -3.23 -6.02
C ILE A 13 4.24 -4.24 -5.78
N ILE A 14 4.36 -5.08 -4.74
CA ILE A 14 3.32 -6.04 -4.37
C ILE A 14 2.01 -5.32 -4.01
N LEU A 15 2.09 -4.20 -3.27
CA LEU A 15 0.91 -3.38 -2.96
C LEU A 15 0.22 -2.87 -4.24
N MET A 16 0.98 -2.36 -5.20
CA MET A 16 0.43 -1.88 -6.47
C MET A 16 -0.21 -3.02 -7.29
N VAL A 17 0.45 -4.17 -7.36
CA VAL A 17 -0.07 -5.36 -8.06
C VAL A 17 -1.32 -5.90 -7.38
N SER A 18 -1.39 -5.84 -6.04
CA SER A 18 -2.57 -6.29 -5.28
C SER A 18 -3.85 -5.57 -5.70
N GLY A 19 -3.76 -4.33 -6.18
CA GLY A 19 -4.90 -3.56 -6.68
C GLY A 19 -5.58 -4.16 -7.92
N PHE A 20 -4.86 -4.97 -8.72
CA PHE A 20 -5.41 -5.66 -9.90
C PHE A 20 -6.05 -7.00 -9.55
N LEU A 21 -5.81 -7.53 -8.36
CA LEU A 21 -6.42 -8.77 -7.89
C LEU A 21 -7.84 -8.53 -7.40
N HIS A 22 -8.63 -9.60 -7.37
CA HIS A 22 -9.96 -9.61 -6.76
C HIS A 22 -9.83 -9.40 -5.24
N TRP A 23 -10.52 -8.38 -4.72
CA TRP A 23 -10.52 -8.01 -3.30
C TRP A 23 -11.73 -8.57 -2.58
N ALA A 24 -12.88 -8.49 -3.21
CA ALA A 24 -14.14 -8.94 -2.65
C ALA A 24 -15.06 -9.44 -3.75
N TRP A 25 -15.81 -10.49 -3.44
CA TRP A 25 -16.92 -10.97 -4.27
C TRP A 25 -18.24 -10.52 -3.63
N TYR A 26 -19.05 -9.83 -4.43
CA TYR A 26 -20.35 -9.31 -4.01
C TYR A 26 -21.45 -10.25 -4.57
N PRO A 27 -22.14 -11.02 -3.70
CA PRO A 27 -23.07 -12.06 -4.15
C PRO A 27 -24.40 -11.51 -4.69
N ASP A 28 -24.73 -10.26 -4.41
CA ASP A 28 -25.91 -9.57 -4.95
C ASP A 28 -25.71 -9.13 -6.41
N LEU A 29 -24.51 -8.64 -6.72
CA LEU A 29 -24.14 -8.17 -8.05
C LEU A 29 -23.51 -9.29 -8.91
N GLN A 30 -23.12 -10.41 -8.30
CA GLN A 30 -22.38 -11.50 -8.94
C GLN A 30 -21.14 -10.97 -9.69
N LYS A 31 -20.42 -10.02 -9.07
CA LYS A 31 -19.25 -9.35 -9.63
C LYS A 31 -18.09 -9.34 -8.64
N TYR A 32 -16.88 -9.46 -9.19
CA TYR A 32 -15.65 -9.27 -8.43
C TYR A 32 -15.26 -7.80 -8.43
N PHE A 33 -14.98 -7.28 -7.24
CA PHE A 33 -14.51 -5.92 -7.07
C PHE A 33 -12.99 -5.96 -6.87
N THR A 34 -12.30 -5.02 -7.50
CA THR A 34 -10.84 -4.86 -7.44
C THR A 34 -10.50 -3.46 -6.93
N GLY A 35 -9.21 -3.17 -6.75
CA GLY A 35 -8.78 -1.82 -6.41
C GLY A 35 -9.09 -0.78 -7.51
N PHE A 36 -9.37 -1.22 -8.74
CA PHE A 36 -9.63 -0.34 -9.89
C PHE A 36 -11.07 -0.37 -10.38
N PHE A 37 -11.84 -1.39 -10.02
CA PHE A 37 -13.21 -1.60 -10.45
C PHE A 37 -14.14 -1.72 -9.24
N SER A 38 -15.09 -0.79 -9.14
CA SER A 38 -16.26 -0.90 -8.29
C SER A 38 -17.51 -0.52 -9.10
N GLU A 39 -18.62 -1.21 -8.86
CA GLU A 39 -19.88 -0.94 -9.58
C GLU A 39 -20.33 0.50 -9.31
N ASN A 40 -20.62 1.26 -10.38
CA ASN A 40 -21.02 2.67 -10.33
C ASN A 40 -20.05 3.59 -9.56
N ASP A 41 -18.79 3.18 -9.42
CA ASP A 41 -17.78 3.89 -8.63
C ASP A 41 -18.20 4.18 -7.17
N ILE A 42 -19.14 3.40 -6.60
CA ILE A 42 -19.70 3.63 -5.25
C ILE A 42 -18.61 3.60 -4.17
N TYR A 43 -17.60 2.74 -4.34
CA TYR A 43 -16.47 2.60 -3.42
C TYR A 43 -15.20 3.31 -3.92
N GLY A 44 -15.28 3.99 -5.07
CA GLY A 44 -14.16 4.63 -5.73
C GLY A 44 -13.12 3.65 -6.29
N LYS A 45 -11.91 4.17 -6.53
CA LYS A 45 -10.78 3.46 -7.16
C LYS A 45 -9.51 3.53 -6.30
N PRO A 46 -9.46 2.84 -5.16
CA PRO A 46 -8.34 2.90 -4.22
C PRO A 46 -6.99 2.50 -4.83
N GLY A 47 -7.00 1.63 -5.85
CA GLY A 47 -5.80 1.23 -6.60
C GLY A 47 -5.07 2.41 -7.25
N LYS A 48 -5.78 3.46 -7.70
CA LYS A 48 -5.14 4.67 -8.24
C LYS A 48 -4.36 5.44 -7.17
N VAL A 49 -4.89 5.49 -5.94
CA VAL A 49 -4.24 6.15 -4.81
C VAL A 49 -3.01 5.35 -4.39
N PHE A 50 -3.10 4.02 -4.33
CA PHE A 50 -1.94 3.17 -4.04
C PHE A 50 -0.86 3.24 -5.11
N LEU A 51 -1.21 3.33 -6.38
CA LEU A 51 -0.24 3.57 -7.46
C LEU A 51 0.48 4.91 -7.27
N PHE A 52 -0.28 5.99 -7.07
CA PHE A 52 0.31 7.32 -6.92
C PHE A 52 1.24 7.40 -5.69
N LEU A 53 0.75 6.98 -4.52
CA LEU A 53 1.54 6.99 -3.28
C LEU A 53 2.70 5.98 -3.35
N GLY A 54 2.50 4.84 -4.01
CA GLY A 54 3.53 3.81 -4.20
C GLY A 54 4.69 4.29 -5.05
N VAL A 55 4.43 5.01 -6.15
CA VAL A 55 5.50 5.63 -6.96
C VAL A 55 6.32 6.61 -6.13
N ILE A 56 5.66 7.46 -5.33
CA ILE A 56 6.35 8.41 -4.44
C ILE A 56 7.20 7.66 -3.39
N ALA A 57 6.64 6.60 -2.79
CA ALA A 57 7.35 5.78 -1.81
C ALA A 57 8.59 5.11 -2.41
N ILE A 58 8.51 4.58 -3.64
CA ILE A 58 9.67 3.99 -4.35
C ILE A 58 10.79 5.03 -4.52
N VAL A 59 10.45 6.25 -4.97
CA VAL A 59 11.42 7.33 -5.12
C VAL A 59 12.08 7.67 -3.78
N LEU A 60 11.30 7.73 -2.69
CA LEU A 60 11.83 7.98 -1.34
C LEU A 60 12.68 6.83 -0.80
N PHE A 61 12.37 5.57 -1.15
CA PHE A 61 13.20 4.41 -0.82
C PHE A 61 14.55 4.44 -1.55
N LEU A 62 14.60 4.93 -2.79
CA LEU A 62 15.83 5.01 -3.60
C LEU A 62 16.71 6.23 -3.27
N ALA A 63 16.11 7.29 -2.73
CA ALA A 63 16.84 8.52 -2.42
C ALA A 63 17.78 8.34 -1.21
N PRO A 64 19.11 8.59 -1.34
CA PRO A 64 20.08 8.38 -0.26
C PRO A 64 20.11 9.49 0.79
N ARG A 65 19.06 10.34 0.89
CA ARG A 65 19.02 11.49 1.79
C ARG A 65 18.31 11.17 3.11
N VAL A 66 18.80 11.71 4.22
CA VAL A 66 18.21 11.49 5.57
C VAL A 66 16.77 12.01 5.64
N TRP A 67 16.48 13.15 5.01
CA TRP A 67 15.12 13.72 4.99
C TRP A 67 14.14 12.85 4.19
N ALA A 68 14.60 12.23 3.09
CA ALA A 68 13.80 11.28 2.31
C ALA A 68 13.40 10.06 3.16
N LYS A 69 14.31 9.53 3.97
CA LYS A 69 14.03 8.40 4.87
C LYS A 69 12.97 8.74 5.91
N ARG A 70 13.05 9.93 6.54
CA ARG A 70 12.04 10.40 7.50
C ARG A 70 10.68 10.63 6.83
N GLY A 71 10.67 11.24 5.65
CA GLY A 71 9.46 11.43 4.85
C GLY A 71 8.81 10.11 4.42
N ASN A 72 9.63 9.09 4.11
CA ASN A 72 9.13 7.77 3.72
C ASN A 72 8.35 7.06 4.83
N ILE A 73 8.80 7.17 6.09
CA ILE A 73 8.07 6.59 7.23
C ILE A 73 6.67 7.22 7.35
N PHE A 74 6.59 8.55 7.22
CA PHE A 74 5.32 9.26 7.24
C PHE A 74 4.41 8.84 6.07
N LEU A 75 4.97 8.73 4.85
CA LEU A 75 4.21 8.29 3.68
C LEU A 75 3.69 6.85 3.84
N CYS A 76 4.52 5.92 4.33
CA CYS A 76 4.11 4.55 4.61
C CYS A 76 3.00 4.47 5.66
N ALA A 77 3.01 5.34 6.68
CA ALA A 77 1.93 5.41 7.66
C ALA A 77 0.61 5.85 7.03
N ILE A 78 0.63 6.83 6.11
CA ILE A 78 -0.55 7.25 5.35
C ILE A 78 -1.07 6.11 4.46
N ILE A 79 -0.16 5.40 3.79
CA ILE A 79 -0.51 4.24 2.95
C ILE A 79 -1.21 3.16 3.77
N ILE A 80 -0.71 2.83 4.97
CA ILE A 80 -1.37 1.88 5.87
C ILE A 80 -2.74 2.39 6.33
N ALA A 81 -2.84 3.65 6.75
CA ALA A 81 -4.13 4.21 7.17
C ALA A 81 -5.17 4.12 6.06
N TYR A 82 -4.78 4.41 4.82
CA TYR A 82 -5.63 4.27 3.64
C TYR A 82 -5.94 2.81 3.27
N ALA A 83 -4.99 1.89 3.48
CA ALA A 83 -5.18 0.44 3.33
C ALA A 83 -6.20 -0.11 4.33
N VAL A 84 -6.09 0.26 5.61
CA VAL A 84 -7.05 -0.13 6.64
C VAL A 84 -8.45 0.41 6.32
N LYS A 85 -8.54 1.70 5.94
CA LYS A 85 -9.81 2.29 5.48
C LYS A 85 -10.41 1.51 4.31
N SER A 86 -9.61 1.20 3.30
CA SER A 86 -10.05 0.46 2.10
C SER A 86 -10.47 -0.96 2.44
N PHE A 87 -9.74 -1.63 3.34
CA PHE A 87 -10.08 -2.95 3.83
C PHE A 87 -11.45 -2.97 4.52
N ILE A 88 -11.71 -2.02 5.43
CA ILE A 88 -13.00 -1.91 6.11
C ILE A 88 -14.12 -1.60 5.12
N LEU A 89 -13.87 -0.71 4.16
CA LEU A 89 -14.87 -0.30 3.18
C LEU A 89 -15.32 -1.46 2.26
N PHE A 90 -14.36 -2.27 1.76
CA PHE A 90 -14.66 -3.40 0.85
C PHE A 90 -15.08 -4.68 1.58
N SER A 91 -14.83 -4.78 2.90
CA SER A 91 -15.25 -5.93 3.70
C SER A 91 -16.50 -5.69 4.56
N GLY A 92 -16.99 -4.45 4.60
CA GLY A 92 -18.19 -4.07 5.33
C GLY A 92 -19.45 -4.69 4.72
N CYS A 93 -20.32 -5.23 5.57
CA CYS A 93 -21.64 -5.69 5.15
C CYS A 93 -22.58 -4.49 5.01
N TYR A 94 -23.45 -4.51 4.00
CA TYR A 94 -24.53 -3.53 3.83
C TYR A 94 -25.84 -4.26 3.60
N LYS A 95 -26.92 -3.75 4.21
CA LYS A 95 -28.28 -4.31 4.08
C LYS A 95 -28.36 -5.84 4.33
N GLY A 96 -27.53 -6.37 5.22
CA GLY A 96 -27.48 -7.81 5.55
C GLY A 96 -26.73 -8.70 4.55
N ILE A 97 -26.14 -8.13 3.49
CA ILE A 97 -25.31 -8.84 2.51
C ILE A 97 -23.84 -8.59 2.84
N CYS A 98 -23.09 -9.67 3.02
CA CYS A 98 -21.67 -9.61 3.34
C CYS A 98 -20.82 -10.03 2.14
N PRO A 99 -19.84 -9.20 1.72
CA PRO A 99 -18.93 -9.56 0.66
C PRO A 99 -17.98 -10.68 1.10
N VAL A 100 -17.66 -11.59 0.19
CA VAL A 100 -16.69 -12.66 0.43
C VAL A 100 -15.29 -12.11 0.18
N LYS A 101 -14.48 -12.04 1.25
CA LYS A 101 -13.10 -11.54 1.20
C LYS A 101 -12.25 -12.46 0.31
N GLN A 102 -11.61 -11.89 -0.70
CA GLN A 102 -10.70 -12.59 -1.61
C GLN A 102 -9.24 -12.36 -1.20
N PRO A 103 -8.28 -13.19 -1.66
CA PRO A 103 -6.89 -13.08 -1.24
C PRO A 103 -6.25 -11.71 -1.57
N GLY A 104 -6.74 -11.00 -2.60
CA GLY A 104 -6.18 -9.70 -2.98
C GLY A 104 -6.27 -8.64 -1.89
N ILE A 105 -7.35 -8.63 -1.09
CA ILE A 105 -7.52 -7.62 -0.04
C ILE A 105 -6.58 -7.86 1.16
N TRP A 106 -6.29 -9.13 1.44
CA TRP A 106 -5.32 -9.51 2.48
C TRP A 106 -3.89 -9.22 2.03
N LEU A 107 -3.59 -9.45 0.74
CA LEU A 107 -2.29 -9.11 0.15
C LEU A 107 -2.03 -7.60 0.19
N MET A 108 -3.05 -6.79 -0.11
CA MET A 108 -3.01 -5.34 -0.02
C MET A 108 -2.69 -4.86 1.41
N LEU A 109 -3.41 -5.38 2.42
CA LEU A 109 -3.18 -5.00 3.81
C LEU A 109 -1.79 -5.47 4.31
N GLY A 110 -1.42 -6.71 4.00
CA GLY A 110 -0.13 -7.28 4.40
C GLY A 110 1.05 -6.55 3.80
N SER A 111 0.98 -6.20 2.50
CA SER A 111 2.03 -5.44 1.83
C SER A 111 2.20 -4.02 2.39
N ALA A 112 1.09 -3.33 2.71
CA ALA A 112 1.15 -2.02 3.36
C ALA A 112 1.88 -2.09 4.73
N ILE A 113 1.57 -3.10 5.56
CA ILE A 113 2.24 -3.31 6.85
C ILE A 113 3.73 -3.60 6.66
N LEU A 114 4.08 -4.48 5.72
CA LEU A 114 5.47 -4.79 5.39
C LEU A 114 6.24 -3.56 4.91
N MET A 115 5.63 -2.69 4.10
CA MET A 115 6.25 -1.44 3.66
C MET A 115 6.66 -0.55 4.83
N LEU A 116 5.78 -0.37 5.84
CA LEU A 116 6.14 0.41 7.02
C LEU A 116 7.24 -0.26 7.84
N LEU A 117 7.18 -1.58 8.03
CA LEU A 117 8.23 -2.31 8.75
C LEU A 117 9.60 -2.12 8.09
N PHE A 118 9.68 -2.22 6.76
CA PHE A 118 10.94 -1.98 6.05
C PHE A 118 11.36 -0.51 6.02
N SER A 119 10.41 0.41 6.07
CA SER A 119 10.66 1.86 6.19
C SER A 119 11.27 2.25 7.54
N LEU A 120 10.94 1.50 8.62
CA LEU A 120 11.48 1.73 9.98
C LEU A 120 12.95 1.31 10.14
N PHE A 121 13.44 0.34 9.36
CA PHE A 121 14.82 -0.18 9.46
C PHE A 121 15.68 0.13 8.22
N PRO A 122 15.83 1.38 7.78
CA PRO A 122 16.58 1.71 6.59
C PRO A 122 18.08 1.46 6.81
N ASP A 123 18.73 0.78 5.88
CA ASP A 123 20.19 0.71 5.87
C ASP A 123 20.76 2.08 5.52
N THR A 124 21.39 2.73 6.50
CA THR A 124 21.96 4.07 6.36
C THR A 124 23.46 3.97 6.12
N THR A 125 23.85 3.68 4.88
CA THR A 125 25.15 4.12 4.34
C THR A 125 25.04 5.59 3.94
N VAL A 126 24.91 6.49 4.94
CA VAL A 126 25.00 7.93 4.68
C VAL A 126 26.45 8.20 4.26
N ARG A 127 26.67 8.61 3.01
CA ARG A 127 27.98 9.11 2.58
C ARG A 127 28.29 10.34 3.43
N ALA A 128 29.47 10.35 4.08
CA ALA A 128 29.92 11.38 5.01
C ALA A 128 29.95 12.82 4.43
N SER A 129 29.74 12.98 3.12
CA SER A 129 29.73 14.27 2.41
C SER A 129 28.43 15.09 2.54
N GLU A 130 27.41 14.62 3.27
CA GLU A 130 26.15 15.35 3.51
C GLU A 130 25.97 15.83 4.97
N LEU A 131 27.03 15.80 5.80
CA LEU A 131 27.00 16.49 7.09
C LEU A 131 26.92 18.01 6.82
N PRO A 132 25.87 18.74 7.25
CA PRO A 132 25.97 20.18 7.31
C PRO A 132 27.10 20.54 8.28
N GLU A 133 28.10 21.26 7.77
CA GLU A 133 29.19 21.85 8.55
C GLU A 133 28.66 22.83 9.61
#